data_AF-K1ZW87-F1
#
_entry.id   AF-K1ZW87-F1
#
_cell.length_a   1.000
_cell.length_b   1.000
_cell.length_c   1.000
_cell.angle_alpha   90.00
_cell.angle_beta   90.00
_cell.angle_gamma   90.00
#
_symmetry.space_group_name_H-M   'P 1'
#
loop_
_entity.id
_entity.type
_entity.pdbx_description
1 polymer ?
#
loop_
_entity_poly.entity_id
_entity_poly.type
_entity_poly.pdbx_seq_one_letter_code
_entity_poly.pdbx_strand_id
1 'polypeptide(L)'
;MPEPIGSMETSEIPTKEIGVKSSVNYFEDIQKANATNQEWRENSILQERQRKILDQLAEKYPTKDSLIDHLVRVCLEEYEHEKEFAKKNHRPKNEFDADKKTRGELFEIMVGAENDVFDLFSETHGVPKLEKSEEQRKKEQTFIEVFTNPEKYGFPYMDFFSIPDIPFIVTREGDHLILRAVAEVKLGKHLNARAYGQLLPSGIRKSLEFTLTRLNSLSTEEATKRGLDGFGIGKEMYMLKKFEQLVILARGVKVEDKDFLIKREGLSLQEFYDFKKILDGKHPDSHVTLVNSSFSLDEIYAIYRSIIEEVNSRFKAASPQTI
;
A
#
# COMPACT_ATOMS: atom_id res chain seq x y z
N MET A 1 52.25 -14.87 -58.92
CA MET A 1 51.78 -14.13 -57.73
C MET A 1 50.29 -14.42 -57.58
N PRO A 2 49.80 -14.73 -56.37
CA PRO A 2 48.52 -15.38 -56.17
C PRO A 2 47.33 -14.41 -56.22
N GLU A 3 46.17 -15.00 -56.49
CA GLU A 3 44.84 -14.39 -56.70
C GLU A 3 44.33 -13.57 -55.51
N PRO A 4 43.50 -12.54 -55.75
CA PRO A 4 42.84 -11.82 -54.66
C PRO A 4 41.66 -12.63 -54.11
N ILE A 5 41.71 -12.77 -52.78
CA ILE A 5 40.76 -13.48 -51.93
C ILE A 5 39.40 -12.78 -51.92
N GLY A 6 38.37 -13.55 -52.26
CA GLY A 6 37.01 -13.58 -51.71
C GLY A 6 36.35 -12.26 -51.30
N SER A 7 35.35 -11.85 -52.08
CA SER A 7 34.24 -11.02 -51.62
C SER A 7 33.53 -11.70 -50.45
N MET A 8 33.72 -11.19 -49.23
CA MET A 8 32.86 -11.51 -48.10
C MET A 8 31.52 -10.80 -48.31
N GLU A 9 30.48 -11.60 -48.58
CA GLU A 9 29.10 -11.22 -48.37
C GLU A 9 28.95 -10.74 -46.93
N THR A 10 28.61 -9.46 -46.76
CA THR A 10 28.15 -8.97 -45.47
C THR A 10 26.75 -9.52 -45.29
N SER A 11 26.65 -10.59 -44.49
CA SER A 11 25.36 -11.08 -44.02
C SER A 11 24.66 -9.94 -43.30
N GLU A 12 23.57 -9.44 -43.87
CA GLU A 12 22.59 -8.67 -43.13
C GLU A 12 22.10 -9.57 -41.99
N ILE A 13 22.64 -9.37 -40.79
CA ILE A 13 22.06 -9.93 -39.59
C ILE A 13 20.73 -9.21 -39.43
N PRO A 14 19.58 -9.89 -39.48
CA PRO A 14 18.32 -9.26 -39.19
C PRO A 14 18.39 -8.81 -37.74
N THR A 15 18.39 -7.50 -37.54
CA THR A 15 18.18 -6.86 -36.25
C THR A 15 16.85 -7.38 -35.74
N LYS A 16 16.92 -8.41 -34.88
CA LYS A 16 15.80 -8.89 -34.09
C LYS A 16 15.16 -7.66 -33.48
N GLU A 17 13.93 -7.40 -33.88
CA GLU A 17 13.02 -6.45 -33.26
C GLU A 17 13.17 -6.63 -31.74
N ILE A 18 13.76 -5.63 -31.10
CA ILE A 18 13.74 -5.49 -29.66
C ILE A 18 12.25 -5.37 -29.35
N GLY A 19 11.71 -6.42 -28.75
CA GLY A 19 10.29 -6.59 -28.51
C GLY A 19 9.69 -5.30 -27.99
N VAL A 20 8.68 -4.81 -28.70
CA VAL A 20 7.79 -3.78 -28.21
C VAL A 20 7.32 -4.26 -26.85
N LYS A 21 7.83 -3.64 -25.77
CA LYS A 21 7.27 -3.81 -24.43
C LYS A 21 5.80 -3.45 -24.60
N SER A 22 4.92 -4.44 -24.53
CA SER A 22 3.49 -4.22 -24.42
C SER A 22 3.28 -3.36 -23.18
N SER A 23 3.12 -2.05 -23.37
CA SER A 23 2.80 -1.11 -22.31
C SER A 23 1.44 -1.52 -21.78
N VAL A 24 1.36 -1.92 -20.52
CA VAL A 24 0.09 -2.31 -19.93
C VAL A 24 -0.82 -1.09 -19.90
N ASN A 25 -1.98 -1.20 -20.52
CA ASN A 25 -2.99 -0.16 -20.47
C ASN A 25 -4.07 -0.55 -19.45
N TYR A 26 -3.77 -0.41 -18.16
CA TYR A 26 -4.76 -0.65 -17.10
C TYR A 26 -6.01 0.24 -17.26
N PHE A 27 -5.88 1.39 -17.94
CA PHE A 27 -7.01 2.27 -18.21
C PHE A 27 -8.04 1.64 -19.17
N GLU A 28 -7.63 0.76 -20.08
CA GLU A 28 -8.59 0.00 -20.90
C GLU A 28 -9.42 -0.97 -20.07
N ASP A 29 -8.83 -1.62 -19.07
CA ASP A 29 -9.57 -2.49 -18.16
C ASP A 29 -10.62 -1.69 -17.36
N ILE A 30 -10.25 -0.48 -16.91
CA ILE A 30 -11.15 0.47 -16.26
C ILE A 30 -12.26 0.95 -17.19
N GLN A 31 -11.93 1.29 -18.45
CA GLN A 31 -12.92 1.69 -19.46
C GLN A 31 -13.95 0.58 -19.71
N LYS A 32 -13.48 -0.68 -19.86
CA LYS A 32 -14.36 -1.84 -20.05
C LYS A 32 -15.25 -2.05 -18.83
N ALA A 33 -14.71 -1.94 -17.62
CA ALA A 33 -15.47 -2.06 -16.37
C ALA A 33 -16.57 -1.00 -16.25
N ASN A 34 -16.35 0.21 -16.78
CA ASN A 34 -17.27 1.33 -16.71
C ASN A 34 -18.12 1.54 -17.97
N ALA A 35 -18.15 0.59 -18.92
CA ALA A 35 -18.87 0.76 -20.19
C ALA A 35 -20.36 1.15 -20.01
N THR A 36 -20.97 0.74 -18.89
CA THR A 36 -22.36 1.04 -18.52
C THR A 36 -22.50 1.99 -17.33
N ASN A 37 -21.39 2.42 -16.71
CA ASN A 37 -21.41 3.33 -15.56
C ASN A 37 -21.59 4.79 -16.03
N GLN A 38 -22.80 5.33 -15.89
CA GLN A 38 -23.13 6.67 -16.34
C GLN A 38 -22.33 7.76 -15.63
N GLU A 39 -22.19 7.67 -14.30
CA GLU A 39 -21.41 8.62 -13.49
C GLU A 39 -19.97 8.72 -14.01
N TRP A 40 -19.34 7.57 -14.26
CA TRP A 40 -17.98 7.53 -14.78
C TRP A 40 -17.88 8.13 -16.18
N ARG A 41 -18.77 7.75 -17.10
CA ARG A 41 -18.73 8.21 -18.51
C ARG A 41 -18.91 9.71 -18.65
N GLU A 42 -19.70 10.32 -17.78
CA GLU A 42 -19.99 11.76 -17.81
C GLU A 42 -18.97 12.59 -17.01
N ASN A 43 -18.11 11.95 -16.21
CA ASN A 43 -17.14 12.63 -15.34
C ASN A 43 -15.71 12.62 -15.94
N SER A 44 -15.43 13.58 -16.83
CA SER A 44 -14.10 13.70 -17.47
C SER A 44 -12.96 13.98 -16.47
N ILE A 45 -13.25 14.66 -15.36
CA ILE A 45 -12.27 14.95 -14.31
C ILE A 45 -11.83 13.65 -13.62
N LEU A 46 -12.78 12.78 -13.29
CA LEU A 46 -12.50 11.47 -12.70
C LEU A 46 -11.69 10.59 -13.66
N GLN A 47 -12.05 10.57 -14.95
CA GLN A 47 -11.32 9.81 -15.96
C GLN A 47 -9.86 10.28 -16.09
N GLU A 48 -9.64 11.60 -16.15
CA GLU A 48 -8.30 12.18 -16.20
C GLU A 48 -7.50 11.90 -14.93
N ARG A 49 -8.17 11.97 -13.76
CA ARG A 49 -7.58 11.64 -12.47
C ARG A 49 -7.08 10.20 -12.46
N GLN A 50 -7.95 9.25 -12.82
CA GLN A 50 -7.58 7.83 -12.89
C GLN A 50 -6.47 7.56 -13.88
N ARG A 51 -6.46 8.22 -15.05
CA ARG A 51 -5.38 8.09 -16.03
C ARG A 51 -4.03 8.43 -15.42
N LYS A 52 -3.90 9.59 -14.76
CA LYS A 52 -2.66 10.01 -14.09
C LYS A 52 -2.20 9.01 -13.01
N ILE A 53 -3.15 8.44 -12.27
CA ILE A 53 -2.83 7.43 -11.24
C ILE A 53 -2.31 6.15 -11.89
N LEU A 54 -2.94 5.71 -12.97
CA LEU A 54 -2.52 4.51 -13.69
C LEU A 54 -1.21 4.71 -14.45
N ASP A 55 -0.90 5.93 -14.90
CA ASP A 55 0.41 6.28 -15.46
C ASP A 55 1.49 6.15 -14.37
N GLN A 56 1.25 6.67 -13.15
CA GLN A 56 2.16 6.50 -12.02
C GLN A 56 2.35 5.02 -11.64
N LEU A 57 1.27 4.23 -11.73
CA LEU A 57 1.33 2.79 -11.51
C LEU A 57 2.16 2.10 -12.60
N ALA A 58 2.01 2.50 -13.86
CA ALA A 58 2.76 1.96 -14.99
C ALA A 58 4.25 2.34 -14.93
N GLU A 59 4.62 3.48 -14.33
CA GLU A 59 6.02 3.79 -14.06
C GLU A 59 6.64 2.80 -13.06
N LYS A 60 5.90 2.46 -11.99
CA LYS A 60 6.35 1.50 -10.97
C LYS A 60 6.32 0.05 -11.47
N TYR A 61 5.33 -0.29 -12.30
CA TYR A 61 5.10 -1.62 -12.87
C TYR A 61 4.94 -1.51 -14.40
N PRO A 62 6.05 -1.35 -15.15
CA PRO A 62 6.01 -1.06 -16.59
C PRO A 62 5.49 -2.20 -17.45
N THR A 63 5.39 -3.41 -16.89
CA THR A 63 4.83 -4.58 -17.55
C THR A 63 3.84 -5.30 -16.64
N LYS A 64 2.94 -6.09 -17.23
CA LYS A 64 1.96 -6.88 -16.48
C LYS A 64 2.68 -7.89 -15.60
N ASP A 65 3.74 -8.49 -16.14
CA ASP A 65 4.64 -9.38 -15.42
C ASP A 65 5.25 -8.71 -14.18
N SER A 66 5.69 -7.45 -14.27
CA SER A 66 6.29 -6.77 -13.11
C SER A 66 5.30 -6.56 -11.95
N LEU A 67 4.03 -6.31 -12.26
CA LEU A 67 2.97 -6.26 -11.25
C LEU A 67 2.69 -7.66 -10.69
N ILE A 68 2.58 -8.67 -11.55
CA ILE A 68 2.38 -10.07 -11.14
C ILE A 68 3.50 -10.55 -10.23
N ASP A 69 4.76 -10.33 -10.59
CA ASP A 69 5.92 -10.74 -9.81
C ASP A 69 5.94 -10.08 -8.43
N HIS A 70 5.58 -8.80 -8.36
CA HIS A 70 5.43 -8.11 -7.10
C HIS A 70 4.34 -8.74 -6.21
N LEU A 71 3.16 -9.02 -6.77
CA LEU A 71 2.03 -9.63 -6.04
C LEU A 71 2.35 -11.07 -5.61
N VAL A 72 3.04 -11.85 -6.45
CA VAL A 72 3.51 -13.20 -6.11
C VAL A 72 4.48 -13.14 -4.94
N ARG A 73 5.46 -12.21 -4.97
CA ARG A 73 6.41 -12.01 -3.88
C ARG A 73 5.71 -11.68 -2.57
N VAL A 74 4.75 -10.75 -2.58
CA VAL A 74 3.95 -10.40 -1.40
C VAL A 74 3.20 -11.61 -0.85
N CYS A 75 2.59 -12.42 -1.71
CA CYS A 75 1.93 -13.66 -1.29
C CYS A 75 2.90 -14.67 -0.67
N LEU A 76 4.12 -14.81 -1.22
CA LEU A 76 5.14 -15.70 -0.66
C LEU A 76 5.66 -15.24 0.69
N GLU A 77 5.91 -13.93 0.85
CA GLU A 77 6.37 -13.33 2.10
C GLU A 77 5.33 -13.52 3.22
N GLU A 78 4.05 -13.23 2.96
CA GLU A 78 2.97 -13.44 3.93
C GLU A 78 2.80 -14.92 4.27
N TYR A 79 2.87 -15.80 3.27
CA TYR A 79 2.74 -17.25 3.49
C TYR A 79 3.85 -17.82 4.39
N GLU A 80 5.09 -17.41 4.18
CA GLU A 80 6.20 -17.85 5.04
C GLU A 80 6.05 -17.27 6.46
N HIS A 81 5.61 -16.02 6.59
CA HIS A 81 5.34 -15.42 7.90
C HIS A 81 4.22 -16.17 8.66
N GLU A 82 3.09 -16.49 8.00
CA GLU A 82 2.01 -17.27 8.61
C GLU A 82 2.48 -18.67 9.04
N LYS A 83 3.35 -19.30 8.24
CA LYS A 83 3.93 -20.62 8.53
C LYS A 83 4.86 -20.57 9.74
N GLU A 84 5.72 -19.56 9.85
CA GLU A 84 6.57 -19.35 11.02
C GLU A 84 5.76 -19.07 12.27
N PHE A 85 4.72 -18.22 12.15
CA PHE A 85 3.82 -17.90 13.25
C PHE A 85 3.07 -19.15 13.74
N ALA A 86 2.52 -19.96 12.83
CA ALA A 86 1.82 -21.20 13.18
C ALA A 86 2.74 -22.19 13.91
N LYS A 87 3.99 -22.32 13.44
CA LYS A 87 5.03 -23.15 14.08
C LYS A 87 5.37 -22.66 15.48
N LYS A 88 5.58 -21.35 15.65
CA LYS A 88 5.90 -20.72 16.95
C LYS A 88 4.75 -20.84 17.96
N ASN A 89 3.50 -20.81 17.50
CA ASN A 89 2.31 -20.81 18.35
C ASN A 89 1.60 -22.17 18.44
N HIS A 90 2.20 -23.24 17.92
CA HIS A 90 1.61 -24.59 17.89
C HIS A 90 0.18 -24.63 17.33
N ARG A 91 -0.09 -23.83 16.29
CA ARG A 91 -1.40 -23.79 15.62
C ARG A 91 -1.35 -24.58 14.31
N PRO A 92 -2.47 -25.20 13.91
CA PRO A 92 -2.56 -25.80 12.58
C PRO A 92 -2.39 -24.71 11.52
N LYS A 93 -1.72 -25.07 10.42
CA LYS A 93 -1.58 -24.20 9.26
C LYS A 93 -2.92 -24.18 8.52
N ASN A 94 -3.49 -23.00 8.31
CA ASN A 94 -4.64 -22.84 7.42
C ASN A 94 -4.15 -22.76 5.97
N GLU A 95 -5.03 -23.11 5.03
CA GLU A 95 -4.79 -22.86 3.61
C GLU A 95 -4.63 -21.34 3.40
N PHE A 96 -3.52 -20.95 2.76
CA PHE A 96 -3.26 -19.54 2.49
C PHE A 96 -4.05 -19.06 1.28
N ASP A 97 -4.85 -18.02 1.49
CA ASP A 97 -5.74 -17.44 0.48
C ASP A 97 -5.02 -16.34 -0.32
N ALA A 98 -4.27 -16.76 -1.34
CA ALA A 98 -3.58 -15.86 -2.26
C ALA A 98 -4.55 -14.91 -2.99
N ASP A 99 -5.76 -15.38 -3.31
CA ASP A 99 -6.81 -14.61 -3.98
C ASP A 99 -7.21 -13.38 -3.14
N LYS A 100 -7.46 -13.58 -1.84
CA LYS A 100 -7.74 -12.50 -0.90
C LYS A 100 -6.54 -11.56 -0.70
N LYS A 101 -5.32 -12.09 -0.54
CA LYS A 101 -4.12 -11.25 -0.34
C LYS A 101 -3.86 -10.37 -1.57
N THR A 102 -3.88 -10.95 -2.77
CA THR A 102 -3.66 -10.22 -4.03
C THR A 102 -4.68 -9.11 -4.25
N ARG A 103 -5.96 -9.31 -3.91
CA ARG A 103 -6.98 -8.24 -4.02
C ARG A 103 -6.71 -7.07 -3.08
N GLY A 104 -6.37 -7.37 -1.82
CA GLY A 104 -6.03 -6.33 -0.84
C GLY A 104 -4.83 -5.52 -1.30
N GLU A 105 -3.75 -6.22 -1.67
CA GLU A 105 -2.50 -5.61 -2.12
C GLU A 105 -2.68 -4.77 -3.39
N LEU A 106 -3.45 -5.26 -4.37
CA LEU A 106 -3.73 -4.49 -5.59
C LEU A 106 -4.40 -3.15 -5.26
N PHE A 107 -5.36 -3.14 -4.33
CA PHE A 107 -6.02 -1.90 -3.95
C PHE A 107 -5.09 -0.96 -3.19
N GLU A 108 -4.25 -1.50 -2.30
CA GLU A 108 -3.23 -0.75 -1.58
C GLU A 108 -2.24 -0.07 -2.56
N ILE A 109 -1.76 -0.80 -3.56
CA ILE A 109 -0.88 -0.26 -4.60
C ILE A 109 -1.57 0.86 -5.40
N MET A 110 -2.84 0.69 -5.77
CA MET A 110 -3.60 1.71 -6.50
C MET A 110 -3.81 2.98 -5.66
N VAL A 111 -4.10 2.82 -4.37
CA VAL A 111 -4.23 3.94 -3.43
C VAL A 111 -2.88 4.61 -3.16
N GLY A 112 -1.78 3.85 -3.12
CA GLY A 112 -0.43 4.39 -3.05
C GLY A 112 -0.12 5.30 -4.24
N ALA A 113 -0.39 4.82 -5.46
CA ALA A 113 -0.25 5.62 -6.67
C ALA A 113 -1.18 6.86 -6.66
N GLU A 114 -2.40 6.73 -6.14
CA GLU A 114 -3.32 7.86 -5.96
C GLU A 114 -2.74 8.93 -5.03
N ASN A 115 -2.16 8.49 -3.91
CA ASN A 115 -1.53 9.38 -2.95
C ASN A 115 -0.26 10.06 -3.51
N ASP A 116 0.51 9.37 -4.34
CA ASP A 116 1.70 9.95 -4.99
C ASP A 116 1.34 11.09 -5.95
N VAL A 117 0.26 10.92 -6.71
CA VAL A 117 -0.20 11.95 -7.65
C VAL A 117 -0.87 13.10 -6.91
N PHE A 118 -1.85 12.82 -6.05
CA PHE A 118 -2.76 13.85 -5.54
C PHE A 118 -2.58 14.24 -4.08
N ASP A 119 -1.82 13.46 -3.28
CA ASP A 119 -1.73 13.61 -1.83
C ASP A 119 -3.12 13.66 -1.18
N LEU A 120 -3.61 12.46 -0.82
CA LEU A 120 -4.98 12.29 -0.35
C LEU A 120 -5.29 13.12 0.89
N PHE A 121 -4.31 13.34 1.77
CA PHE A 121 -4.50 14.18 2.94
C PHE A 121 -4.64 15.65 2.58
N SER A 122 -3.75 16.13 1.71
CA SER A 122 -3.73 17.52 1.26
C SER A 122 -5.04 17.88 0.58
N GLU A 123 -5.53 17.02 -0.31
CA GLU A 123 -6.81 17.20 -0.99
C GLU A 123 -8.00 17.15 -0.02
N THR A 124 -8.03 16.16 0.87
CA THR A 124 -9.11 15.99 1.86
C THR A 124 -9.26 17.21 2.78
N HIS A 125 -8.15 17.84 3.13
CA HIS A 125 -8.13 18.98 4.06
C HIS A 125 -8.01 20.35 3.38
N GLY A 126 -7.95 20.39 2.04
CA GLY A 126 -7.75 21.64 1.29
C GLY A 126 -6.44 22.35 1.62
N VAL A 127 -5.39 21.60 1.99
CA VAL A 127 -4.06 22.17 2.28
C VAL A 127 -3.12 21.93 1.09
N PRO A 128 -2.14 22.83 0.84
CA PRO A 128 -1.21 22.64 -0.26
C PRO A 128 -0.37 21.38 -0.12
N LYS A 129 -0.24 20.60 -1.20
CA LYS A 129 0.72 19.50 -1.31
C LYS A 129 2.13 20.03 -1.06
N LEU A 130 2.85 19.37 -0.15
CA LEU A 130 4.24 19.71 0.12
C LEU A 130 5.17 18.83 -0.73
N GLU A 131 5.98 19.46 -1.57
CA GLU A 131 7.04 18.80 -2.32
C GLU A 131 8.04 18.15 -1.34
N LYS A 132 8.27 16.84 -1.49
CA LYS A 132 9.26 16.07 -0.71
C LYS A 132 10.57 15.97 -1.49
N SER A 133 11.69 16.37 -0.88
CA SER A 133 13.04 16.13 -1.42
C SER A 133 13.38 14.64 -1.44
N GLU A 134 14.37 14.24 -2.24
CA GLU A 134 14.82 12.83 -2.28
C GLU A 134 15.26 12.31 -0.91
N GLU A 135 15.93 13.13 -0.11
CA GLU A 135 16.34 12.76 1.25
C GLU A 135 15.12 12.47 2.13
N GLN A 136 14.06 13.28 2.01
CA GLN A 136 12.82 13.08 2.77
C GLN A 136 12.10 11.81 2.35
N ARG A 137 12.01 11.55 1.04
CA ARG A 137 11.43 10.31 0.51
C ARG A 137 12.19 9.08 1.01
N LYS A 138 13.53 9.16 1.05
CA LYS A 138 14.37 8.07 1.60
C LYS A 138 14.12 7.84 3.09
N LYS A 139 14.12 8.90 3.90
CA LYS A 139 13.85 8.78 5.35
C LYS A 139 12.45 8.25 5.64
N GLU A 140 11.44 8.71 4.90
CA GLU A 140 10.09 8.17 4.96
C GLU A 140 10.10 6.68 4.66
N GLN A 141 10.67 6.26 3.52
CA GLN A 141 10.77 4.85 3.15
C GLN A 141 11.48 4.01 4.23
N THR A 142 12.56 4.50 4.81
CA THR A 142 13.26 3.84 5.92
C THR A 142 12.37 3.71 7.16
N PHE A 143 11.60 4.75 7.51
CA PHE A 143 10.65 4.68 8.61
C PHE A 143 9.57 3.62 8.35
N ILE A 144 8.99 3.57 7.14
CA ILE A 144 8.03 2.54 6.74
C ILE A 144 8.66 1.15 6.91
N GLU A 145 9.88 0.98 6.44
CA GLU A 145 10.59 -0.30 6.48
C GLU A 145 10.89 -0.73 7.93
N VAL A 146 11.28 0.19 8.81
CA VAL A 146 11.43 -0.10 10.25
C VAL A 146 10.10 -0.43 10.90
N PHE A 147 9.03 0.30 10.56
CA PHE A 147 7.71 0.08 11.13
C PHE A 147 7.14 -1.28 10.74
N THR A 148 7.33 -1.69 9.48
CA THR A 148 6.83 -2.95 8.92
C THR A 148 7.75 -4.13 9.22
N ASN A 149 9.06 -3.92 9.25
CA ASN A 149 10.08 -4.97 9.42
C ASN A 149 11.09 -4.60 10.51
N PRO A 150 10.65 -4.40 11.77
CA PRO A 150 11.52 -3.93 12.85
C PRO A 150 12.73 -4.82 13.11
N GLU A 151 12.59 -6.13 12.88
CA GLU A 151 13.65 -7.12 13.11
C GLU A 151 14.85 -6.95 12.18
N LYS A 152 14.63 -6.47 10.94
CA LYS A 152 15.71 -6.15 9.99
C LYS A 152 16.69 -5.12 10.55
N TYR A 153 16.22 -4.28 11.47
CA TYR A 153 16.96 -3.19 12.10
C TYR A 153 17.33 -3.49 13.56
N GLY A 154 17.19 -4.74 13.99
CA GLY A 154 17.53 -5.18 15.35
C GLY A 154 16.56 -4.67 16.42
N PHE A 155 15.31 -4.36 16.05
CA PHE A 155 14.22 -4.16 17.00
C PHE A 155 13.41 -5.46 17.14
N PRO A 156 12.89 -5.81 18.33
CA PRO A 156 12.06 -6.99 18.47
C PRO A 156 10.80 -6.88 17.60
N TYR A 157 10.34 -8.02 17.08
CA TYR A 157 9.06 -8.15 16.41
C TYR A 157 7.94 -7.52 17.23
N MET A 158 7.02 -6.86 16.52
CA MET A 158 5.82 -6.30 17.10
C MET A 158 4.62 -7.03 16.47
N ASP A 159 3.99 -7.92 17.26
CA ASP A 159 2.91 -8.83 16.82
C ASP A 159 1.73 -8.14 16.12
N PHE A 160 1.61 -6.83 16.21
CA PHE A 160 0.44 -6.08 15.78
C PHE A 160 0.52 -5.52 14.33
N PHE A 161 1.62 -5.73 13.59
CA PHE A 161 1.84 -5.01 12.31
C PHE A 161 2.15 -5.91 11.12
N SER A 162 1.13 -6.62 10.62
CA SER A 162 1.04 -6.95 9.19
C SER A 162 0.23 -5.86 8.49
N ILE A 163 0.84 -4.70 8.26
CA ILE A 163 0.23 -3.61 7.52
C ILE A 163 1.11 -3.34 6.30
N PRO A 164 0.76 -3.88 5.12
CA PRO A 164 1.45 -3.53 3.90
C PRO A 164 1.15 -2.06 3.59
N ASP A 165 2.20 -1.35 3.19
CA ASP A 165 2.19 -0.05 2.52
C ASP A 165 1.11 0.94 2.97
N ILE A 166 1.22 1.39 4.22
CA ILE A 166 0.53 2.60 4.63
C ILE A 166 1.17 3.79 3.91
N PRO A 167 0.43 4.57 3.09
CA PRO A 167 0.91 5.88 2.69
C PRO A 167 0.95 6.77 3.94
N PHE A 168 2.15 7.14 4.36
CA PHE A 168 2.33 8.11 5.43
C PHE A 168 2.28 9.52 4.83
N ILE A 169 1.59 10.43 5.52
CA ILE A 169 1.69 11.85 5.17
C ILE A 169 2.73 12.48 6.08
N VAL A 170 3.94 12.51 5.56
CA VAL A 170 5.10 13.17 6.18
C VAL A 170 5.20 14.60 5.66
N THR A 171 5.19 15.56 6.58
CA THR A 171 5.41 16.99 6.32
C THR A 171 6.66 17.47 7.04
N ARG A 172 7.05 18.73 6.89
CA ARG A 172 8.22 19.33 7.55
C ARG A 172 7.80 20.53 8.42
N GLU A 173 8.41 20.64 9.60
CA GLU A 173 8.61 21.92 10.30
C GLU A 173 10.08 21.98 10.73
N GLY A 174 10.83 23.00 10.30
CA GLY A 174 12.28 23.08 10.60
C GLY A 174 13.02 21.87 10.03
N ASP A 175 13.99 21.28 10.72
CA ASP A 175 14.78 20.13 10.21
C ASP A 175 14.16 18.76 10.49
N HIS A 176 12.90 18.73 10.93
CA HIS A 176 12.24 17.53 11.43
C HIS A 176 11.19 17.00 10.44
N LEU A 177 11.12 15.68 10.29
CA LEU A 177 9.99 15.02 9.64
C LEU A 177 8.82 14.93 10.60
N ILE A 178 7.63 15.25 10.10
CA ILE A 178 6.41 15.30 10.89
C ILE A 178 5.39 14.34 10.28
N LEU A 179 5.11 13.28 11.01
CA LEU A 179 4.06 12.34 10.71
C LEU A 179 2.71 12.96 11.12
N ARG A 180 1.92 13.35 10.11
CA ARG A 180 0.59 13.96 10.31
C ARG A 180 -0.52 12.92 10.29
N ALA A 181 -0.42 11.99 9.36
CA ALA A 181 -1.45 11.00 9.19
C ALA A 181 -0.92 9.68 8.63
N VAL A 182 -1.73 8.66 8.83
CA VAL A 182 -1.54 7.28 8.38
C VAL A 182 -2.82 6.89 7.65
N ALA A 183 -2.71 6.21 6.51
CA ALA A 183 -3.90 5.72 5.82
C ALA A 183 -4.08 4.21 5.94
N GLU A 184 -5.29 3.80 6.28
CA GLU A 184 -5.72 2.43 6.32
C GLU A 184 -6.63 2.15 5.12
N VAL A 185 -6.16 1.29 4.22
CA VAL A 185 -6.86 0.98 2.97
C VAL A 185 -7.80 -0.21 3.18
N LYS A 186 -9.05 -0.07 2.76
CA LYS A 186 -10.10 -1.09 2.93
C LYS A 186 -10.89 -1.29 1.65
N LEU A 187 -10.62 -2.40 0.97
CA LEU A 187 -11.34 -2.75 -0.26
C LEU A 187 -12.82 -3.07 0.02
N GLY A 188 -13.11 -3.69 1.16
CA GLY A 188 -14.46 -4.17 1.47
C GLY A 188 -15.49 -3.05 1.70
N LYS A 189 -16.76 -3.37 1.44
CA LYS A 189 -17.90 -2.48 1.74
C LYS A 189 -18.09 -2.21 3.23
N HIS A 190 -17.49 -3.03 4.10
CA HIS A 190 -17.64 -2.93 5.53
C HIS A 190 -16.29 -2.91 6.25
N LEU A 191 -16.23 -2.14 7.33
CA LEU A 191 -15.16 -2.13 8.30
C LEU A 191 -15.47 -3.13 9.41
N ASN A 192 -14.49 -3.94 9.81
CA ASN A 192 -14.67 -5.04 10.76
C ASN A 192 -13.97 -4.77 12.10
N ALA A 193 -14.03 -5.74 13.02
CA ALA A 193 -13.37 -5.66 14.31
C ALA A 193 -11.85 -5.40 14.23
N ARG A 194 -11.18 -5.88 13.16
CA ARG A 194 -9.76 -5.57 12.93
C ARG A 194 -9.57 -4.07 12.67
N ALA A 195 -10.38 -3.49 11.78
CA ALA A 195 -10.34 -2.05 11.50
C ALA A 195 -10.58 -1.23 12.78
N TYR A 196 -11.58 -1.62 13.58
CA TYR A 196 -11.81 -0.99 14.89
C TYR A 196 -10.55 -1.01 15.78
N GLY A 197 -9.92 -2.18 15.93
CA GLY A 197 -8.69 -2.32 16.72
C GLY A 197 -7.52 -1.47 16.21
N GLN A 198 -7.42 -1.28 14.88
CA GLN A 198 -6.38 -0.45 14.25
C GLN A 198 -6.61 1.05 14.45
N LEU A 199 -7.87 1.49 14.50
CA LEU A 199 -8.27 2.89 14.68
C LEU A 199 -8.37 3.34 16.15
N LEU A 200 -8.28 2.41 17.11
CA LEU A 200 -8.20 2.79 18.51
C LEU A 200 -6.88 3.54 18.81
N PRO A 201 -6.84 4.40 19.84
CA PRO A 201 -5.58 5.02 20.28
C PRO A 201 -4.49 4.01 20.63
N SER A 202 -4.91 2.83 21.14
CA SER A 202 -4.03 1.70 21.43
C SER A 202 -3.61 0.88 20.20
N GLY A 203 -4.19 1.16 19.03
CA GLY A 203 -3.89 0.55 17.75
C GLY A 203 -2.67 1.21 17.09
N ILE A 204 -2.79 1.55 15.81
CA ILE A 204 -1.69 2.06 14.96
C ILE A 204 -0.97 3.25 15.60
N ARG A 205 -1.71 4.18 16.22
CA ARG A 205 -1.13 5.38 16.82
C ARG A 205 -0.07 5.05 17.88
N LYS A 206 -0.40 4.21 18.85
CA LYS A 206 0.52 3.78 19.91
C LYS A 206 1.77 3.09 19.34
N SER A 207 1.59 2.37 18.23
CA SER A 207 2.65 1.68 17.52
C SER A 207 3.65 2.64 16.90
N LEU A 208 3.13 3.67 16.23
CA LEU A 208 3.94 4.73 15.63
C LEU A 208 4.68 5.51 16.72
N GLU A 209 4.00 5.84 17.82
CA GLU A 209 4.63 6.48 18.98
C GLU A 209 5.79 5.64 19.52
N PHE A 210 5.60 4.33 19.65
CA PHE A 210 6.63 3.41 20.13
C PHE A 210 7.81 3.31 19.16
N THR A 211 7.56 3.14 17.86
CA THR A 211 8.61 3.08 16.82
C THR A 211 9.40 4.37 16.77
N LEU A 212 8.74 5.52 16.76
CA LEU A 212 9.39 6.83 16.76
C LEU A 212 10.21 7.05 18.04
N THR A 213 9.68 6.66 19.20
CA THR A 213 10.43 6.75 20.46
C THR A 213 11.71 5.94 20.40
N ARG A 214 11.66 4.72 19.85
CA ARG A 214 12.84 3.87 19.71
C ARG A 214 13.85 4.43 18.73
N LEU A 215 13.41 4.84 17.54
CA LEU A 215 14.27 5.43 16.52
C LEU A 215 15.00 6.67 17.06
N ASN A 216 14.25 7.59 17.66
CA ASN A 216 14.79 8.84 18.21
C ASN A 216 15.60 8.64 19.51
N SER A 217 15.62 7.44 20.08
CA SER A 217 16.43 7.11 21.26
C SER A 217 17.81 6.54 20.92
N LEU A 218 18.03 6.17 19.65
CA LEU A 218 19.32 5.64 19.21
C LEU A 218 20.38 6.75 19.26
N SER A 219 21.58 6.43 19.73
CA SER A 219 22.73 7.27 19.45
C SER A 219 23.02 7.28 17.94
N THR A 220 23.68 8.33 17.44
CA THR A 220 24.06 8.41 16.01
C THR A 220 24.87 7.18 15.57
N GLU A 221 25.78 6.68 16.42
CA GLU A 221 26.58 5.49 16.13
C GLU A 221 25.72 4.23 16.00
N GLU A 222 24.73 4.04 16.89
CA GLU A 222 23.81 2.90 16.81
C GLU A 222 22.88 2.97 15.61
N ALA A 223 22.41 4.17 15.25
CA ALA A 223 21.59 4.39 14.08
C ALA A 223 22.36 4.02 12.81
N THR A 224 23.58 4.54 12.64
CA THR A 224 24.46 4.20 11.50
C THR A 224 24.76 2.71 11.43
N LYS A 225 25.06 2.06 12.57
CA LYS A 225 25.31 0.60 12.60
C LYS A 225 24.12 -0.23 12.13
N ARG A 226 22.90 0.27 12.32
CA ARG A 226 21.65 -0.38 11.90
C ARG A 226 21.22 0.03 10.48
N GLY A 227 21.99 0.87 9.78
CA GLY A 227 21.60 1.42 8.47
C GLY A 227 20.46 2.43 8.55
N LEU A 228 20.31 3.11 9.69
CA LEU A 228 19.29 4.12 9.98
C LEU A 228 19.88 5.53 9.98
N ASP A 229 20.78 5.80 9.04
CA ASP A 229 21.44 7.10 8.92
C ASP A 229 20.39 8.22 8.80
N GLY A 230 20.53 9.25 9.63
CA GLY A 230 19.57 10.34 9.71
C GLY A 230 18.39 10.12 10.66
N PHE A 231 18.47 9.14 11.57
CA PHE A 231 17.65 8.99 12.78
C PHE A 231 18.54 8.99 14.05
N GLY A 232 18.01 9.35 15.23
CA GLY A 232 18.71 9.26 16.51
C GLY A 232 18.44 10.39 17.54
N ILE A 233 19.42 10.69 18.39
CA ILE A 233 19.32 11.80 19.35
C ILE A 233 19.49 13.13 18.60
N GLY A 234 18.40 13.87 18.41
CA GLY A 234 18.43 15.11 17.64
C GLY A 234 17.10 15.53 17.02
N LYS A 235 16.10 14.65 17.10
CA LYS A 235 14.73 14.86 16.67
C LYS A 235 14.51 14.73 15.15
N GLU A 236 14.68 13.57 14.57
CA GLU A 236 14.65 13.42 13.12
C GLU A 236 13.23 13.17 12.59
N MET A 237 12.35 12.54 13.38
CA MET A 237 10.93 12.37 13.04
C MET A 237 9.99 12.40 14.26
N TYR A 238 8.87 13.13 14.19
CA TYR A 238 7.85 13.22 15.24
C TYR A 238 6.45 13.00 14.70
N MET A 239 5.58 12.50 15.56
CA MET A 239 4.15 12.48 15.30
C MET A 239 3.49 13.74 15.87
N LEU A 240 2.58 14.37 15.13
CA LEU A 240 1.82 15.50 15.65
C LEU A 240 0.91 15.08 16.80
N LYS A 241 0.65 16.02 17.71
CA LYS A 241 -0.36 15.85 18.77
C LYS A 241 -1.75 15.55 18.18
N LYS A 242 -2.08 16.19 17.07
CA LYS A 242 -3.30 15.97 16.26
C LYS A 242 -3.00 15.05 15.08
N PHE A 243 -2.49 13.86 15.37
CA PHE A 243 -2.32 12.83 14.37
C PHE A 243 -3.68 12.29 13.91
N GLU A 244 -3.84 12.10 12.60
CA GLU A 244 -5.07 11.60 12.00
C GLU A 244 -4.88 10.23 11.34
N GLN A 245 -5.95 9.44 11.33
CA GLN A 245 -6.00 8.19 10.59
C GLN A 245 -6.98 8.34 9.44
N LEU A 246 -6.50 8.25 8.21
CA LEU A 246 -7.36 8.18 7.04
C LEU A 246 -7.84 6.74 6.87
N VAL A 247 -9.11 6.54 6.55
CA VAL A 247 -9.63 5.24 6.12
C VAL A 247 -10.06 5.38 4.68
N ILE A 248 -9.30 4.76 3.78
CA ILE A 248 -9.50 4.88 2.34
C ILE A 248 -10.34 3.70 1.85
N LEU A 249 -11.49 4.01 1.29
CA LEU A 249 -12.49 3.06 0.80
C LEU A 249 -12.63 3.17 -0.72
N ALA A 250 -13.11 2.11 -1.37
CA ALA A 250 -13.38 2.17 -2.80
C ALA A 250 -14.47 3.21 -3.14
N ARG A 251 -14.38 3.84 -4.31
CA ARG A 251 -15.38 4.77 -4.84
C ARG A 251 -16.77 4.13 -4.84
N GLY A 252 -17.77 4.89 -4.40
CA GLY A 252 -19.16 4.44 -4.31
C GLY A 252 -19.52 3.72 -3.01
N VAL A 253 -18.57 3.51 -2.09
CA VAL A 253 -18.90 3.15 -0.71
C VAL A 253 -19.55 4.36 -0.03
N LYS A 254 -20.73 4.14 0.56
CA LYS A 254 -21.49 5.17 1.30
C LYS A 254 -20.85 5.40 2.66
N VAL A 255 -20.02 6.43 2.74
CA VAL A 255 -19.30 6.79 3.96
C VAL A 255 -20.19 7.52 4.97
N GLU A 256 -21.34 8.03 4.55
CA GLU A 256 -22.30 8.77 5.38
C GLU A 256 -23.12 7.86 6.31
N ASP A 257 -23.40 6.62 5.92
CA ASP A 257 -24.13 5.64 6.73
C ASP A 257 -23.14 4.76 7.53
N LYS A 258 -22.72 5.25 8.69
CA LYS A 258 -21.75 4.53 9.54
C LYS A 258 -22.30 3.21 10.09
N ASP A 259 -23.61 3.11 10.30
CA ASP A 259 -24.22 1.88 10.81
C ASP A 259 -24.13 0.77 9.78
N PHE A 260 -24.33 1.10 8.50
CA PHE A 260 -24.16 0.17 7.39
C PHE A 260 -22.67 -0.13 7.10
N LEU A 261 -21.79 0.85 7.30
CA LEU A 261 -20.36 0.70 7.07
C LEU A 261 -19.69 -0.27 8.06
N ILE A 262 -20.22 -0.42 9.28
CA ILE A 262 -19.62 -1.30 10.30
C ILE A 262 -20.20 -2.72 10.22
N LYS A 263 -19.34 -3.70 9.98
CA LYS A 263 -19.68 -5.13 10.14
C LYS A 263 -19.77 -5.46 11.64
N ARG A 264 -20.97 -5.82 12.10
CA ARG A 264 -21.23 -6.15 13.52
C ARG A 264 -20.53 -7.43 14.03
N GLU A 265 -20.21 -8.35 13.13
CA GLU A 265 -19.57 -9.61 13.50
C GLU A 265 -18.20 -9.37 14.14
N GLY A 266 -17.97 -9.95 15.32
CA GLY A 266 -16.74 -9.79 16.08
C GLY A 266 -16.65 -8.52 16.94
N LEU A 267 -17.73 -7.74 17.03
CA LEU A 267 -17.83 -6.57 17.91
C LEU A 267 -18.93 -6.79 18.96
N SER A 268 -18.65 -6.45 20.21
CA SER A 268 -19.68 -6.23 21.21
C SER A 268 -20.52 -4.99 20.88
N LEU A 269 -21.69 -4.85 21.52
CA LEU A 269 -22.54 -3.69 21.33
C LEU A 269 -21.83 -2.37 21.69
N GLN A 270 -21.03 -2.40 22.75
CA GLN A 270 -20.26 -1.23 23.18
C GLN A 270 -19.18 -0.86 22.16
N GLU A 271 -18.43 -1.85 21.65
CA GLU A 271 -17.40 -1.63 20.63
C GLU A 271 -18.02 -1.15 19.31
N PHE A 272 -19.20 -1.64 18.93
CA PHE A 272 -19.91 -1.13 17.76
C PHE A 272 -20.21 0.36 17.87
N TYR A 273 -20.78 0.80 19.00
CA TYR A 273 -21.08 2.22 19.21
C TYR A 273 -19.83 3.08 19.35
N ASP A 274 -18.77 2.54 19.94
CA ASP A 274 -17.50 3.23 20.03
C ASP A 274 -16.86 3.39 18.65
N PHE A 275 -16.86 2.33 17.84
CA PHE A 275 -16.39 2.38 16.47
C PHE A 275 -17.18 3.39 15.64
N LYS A 276 -18.50 3.46 15.81
CA LYS A 276 -19.31 4.50 15.18
C LYS A 276 -18.88 5.90 15.58
N LYS A 277 -18.57 6.15 16.87
CA LYS A 277 -18.07 7.45 17.33
C LYS A 277 -16.72 7.81 16.70
N ILE A 278 -15.84 6.83 16.55
CA ILE A 278 -14.56 6.99 15.84
C ILE A 278 -14.80 7.44 14.40
N LEU A 279 -15.65 6.73 13.65
CA LEU A 279 -15.95 7.03 12.25
C LEU A 279 -16.77 8.33 12.05
N ASP A 280 -17.46 8.79 13.10
CA ASP A 280 -18.15 10.08 13.16
C ASP A 280 -17.21 11.25 13.52
N GLY A 281 -15.93 10.99 13.84
CA GLY A 281 -15.00 12.01 14.33
C GLY A 281 -15.33 12.54 15.73
N LYS A 282 -16.15 11.81 16.50
CA LYS A 282 -16.61 12.18 17.85
C LYS A 282 -15.83 11.49 18.97
N HIS A 283 -14.89 10.62 18.63
CA HIS A 283 -14.04 9.97 19.63
C HIS A 283 -12.98 10.96 20.15
N PRO A 284 -12.76 11.05 21.47
CA PRO A 284 -11.87 12.08 22.05
C PRO A 284 -10.39 11.92 21.65
N ASP A 285 -9.94 10.68 21.50
CA ASP A 285 -8.51 10.36 21.32
C ASP A 285 -8.17 9.75 19.95
N SER A 286 -9.18 9.54 19.10
CA SER A 286 -9.03 8.92 17.78
C SER A 286 -9.69 9.82 16.75
N HIS A 287 -8.87 10.38 15.87
CA HIS A 287 -9.31 11.28 14.81
C HIS A 287 -9.23 10.52 13.49
N VAL A 288 -10.39 10.16 12.95
CA VAL A 288 -10.50 9.37 11.72
C VAL A 288 -11.21 10.18 10.65
N THR A 289 -10.66 10.18 9.44
CA THR A 289 -11.28 10.77 8.27
C THR A 289 -11.51 9.67 7.22
N LEU A 290 -12.76 9.52 6.79
CA LEU A 290 -13.13 8.56 5.76
C LEU A 290 -12.98 9.20 4.38
N VAL A 291 -12.20 8.56 3.51
CA VAL A 291 -11.86 9.07 2.18
C VAL A 291 -12.27 8.01 1.15
N ASN A 292 -12.94 8.43 0.09
CA ASN A 292 -13.18 7.56 -1.06
C ASN A 292 -12.02 7.69 -2.05
N SER A 293 -11.45 6.56 -2.45
CA SER A 293 -10.49 6.46 -3.54
C SER A 293 -11.15 6.87 -4.86
N SER A 294 -10.30 7.22 -5.82
CA SER A 294 -10.68 7.39 -7.22
C SER A 294 -11.16 6.11 -7.89
N PHE A 295 -10.98 4.92 -7.29
CA PHE A 295 -11.34 3.64 -7.92
C PHE A 295 -12.48 2.92 -7.21
N SER A 296 -13.47 2.46 -7.97
CA SER A 296 -14.57 1.64 -7.49
C SER A 296 -14.14 0.18 -7.32
N LEU A 297 -14.96 -0.61 -6.63
CA LEU A 297 -14.74 -2.05 -6.51
C LEU A 297 -14.65 -2.73 -7.88
N ASP A 298 -15.60 -2.45 -8.78
CA ASP A 298 -15.69 -3.12 -10.09
C ASP A 298 -14.46 -2.82 -10.96
N GLU A 299 -13.94 -1.61 -10.86
CA GLU A 299 -12.70 -1.17 -11.50
C GLU A 299 -11.48 -1.94 -11.01
N ILE A 300 -11.32 -2.06 -9.69
CA ILE A 300 -10.23 -2.84 -9.07
C ILE A 300 -10.36 -4.32 -9.46
N TYR A 301 -11.58 -4.85 -9.47
CA TYR A 301 -11.84 -6.24 -9.89
C TYR A 301 -11.55 -6.49 -11.37
N ALA A 302 -11.65 -5.48 -12.23
CA ALA A 302 -11.32 -5.63 -13.65
C ALA A 302 -9.82 -5.88 -13.85
N ILE A 303 -8.97 -5.06 -13.22
CA ILE A 303 -7.51 -5.26 -13.23
C ILE A 303 -7.16 -6.59 -12.55
N TYR A 304 -7.76 -6.86 -11.39
CA TYR A 304 -7.53 -8.10 -10.67
C TYR A 304 -7.80 -9.36 -11.50
N ARG A 305 -8.94 -9.41 -12.19
CA ARG A 305 -9.31 -10.55 -13.05
C ARG A 305 -8.34 -10.75 -14.20
N SER A 306 -7.67 -9.69 -14.67
CA SER A 306 -6.69 -9.81 -15.74
C SER A 306 -5.38 -10.45 -15.27
N ILE A 307 -5.06 -10.44 -13.98
CA ILE A 307 -3.77 -10.91 -13.43
C ILE A 307 -3.84 -12.14 -12.52
N ILE A 308 -4.99 -12.42 -11.88
CA ILE A 308 -5.06 -13.39 -10.76
C ILE A 308 -4.69 -14.83 -11.14
N GLU A 309 -5.11 -15.31 -12.31
CA GLU A 309 -4.82 -16.69 -12.73
C GLU A 309 -3.32 -16.95 -12.78
N GLU A 310 -2.58 -15.97 -13.25
CA GLU A 310 -1.12 -16.05 -13.38
C GLU A 310 -0.42 -15.89 -12.03
N VAL A 311 -0.89 -14.97 -11.16
CA VAL A 311 -0.41 -14.86 -9.78
C VAL A 311 -0.57 -16.19 -9.04
N ASN A 312 -1.76 -16.80 -9.11
CA ASN A 312 -2.05 -18.08 -8.48
C ASN A 312 -1.17 -19.21 -9.03
N SER A 313 -0.97 -19.25 -10.34
CA SER A 313 -0.11 -20.26 -10.99
C SER A 313 1.34 -20.14 -10.51
N ARG A 314 1.91 -18.92 -10.56
CA ARG A 314 3.30 -18.65 -10.14
C ARG A 314 3.49 -18.87 -8.63
N PHE A 315 2.54 -18.45 -7.80
CA PHE A 315 2.57 -18.70 -6.35
C PHE A 315 2.55 -20.20 -6.03
N LYS A 316 1.65 -20.98 -6.63
CA LYS A 316 1.56 -22.43 -6.39
C LYS A 316 2.82 -23.17 -6.84
N ALA A 317 3.43 -22.73 -7.95
CA ALA A 317 4.68 -23.30 -8.43
C ALA A 317 5.86 -23.02 -7.46
N ALA A 318 5.92 -21.81 -6.89
CA ALA A 318 6.97 -21.41 -5.96
C ALA A 318 6.74 -21.95 -4.53
N SER A 319 5.50 -22.21 -4.14
CA SER A 319 5.14 -22.68 -2.80
C SER A 319 4.00 -23.71 -2.85
N PRO A 320 4.34 -25.00 -3.12
CA PRO A 320 3.37 -26.07 -3.07
C PRO A 320 2.80 -26.20 -1.65
N GLN A 321 1.48 -26.06 -1.50
CA GLN A 321 0.83 -26.28 -0.22
C GLN A 321 0.60 -27.78 -0.04
N THR A 322 1.41 -28.43 0.80
CA THR A 322 1.10 -29.77 1.31
C THR A 322 0.10 -29.59 2.44
N ILE A 323 -1.17 -29.98 2.19
CA ILE A 323 -2.24 -29.99 3.19
C ILE A 323 -2.06 -31.20 4.11
#